data_AF-A0A6G3LCB7-F1
#
_entry.id   AF-A0A6G3LCB7-F1
#
_cell.length_a   1.000
_cell.length_b   1.000
_cell.length_c   1.000
_cell.angle_alpha   90.00
_cell.angle_beta   90.00
_cell.angle_gamma   90.00
#
_symmetry.space_group_name_H-M   'P 1'
#
loop_
_entity.id
_entity.type
_entity.pdbx_description
1 polymer ?
#
loop_
_entity_poly.entity_id
_entity_poly.type
_entity_poly.pdbx_seq_one_letter_code
_entity_poly.pdbx_strand_id
1 'polypeptide(L)'
;SKAAFEVASKYATERVQFGQPIINFQAIQFMLADMYVKIKASEGLTYYAAWIADKGERATLPASVAKLYASEAALEITDKAIQILGGVGYTRDYPVERMHRDAKVMTIGEGSSEIQRLVIARNALSLK
;
A
#
# COMPACT_ATOMS: atom_id res chain seq x y z
N SER A 1 -0.11 1.33 -5.70
CA SER A 1 0.59 1.88 -4.52
C SER A 1 1.83 2.70 -4.91
N LYS A 2 2.85 2.14 -5.59
CA LYS A 2 4.07 2.90 -5.99
C LYS A 2 3.80 4.17 -6.79
N ALA A 3 2.95 4.08 -7.81
CA ALA A 3 2.57 5.26 -8.61
C ALA A 3 1.89 6.36 -7.77
N ALA A 4 1.10 5.99 -6.76
CA ALA A 4 0.49 6.97 -5.85
C ALA A 4 1.54 7.66 -4.96
N PHE A 5 2.54 6.91 -4.50
CA PHE A 5 3.70 7.47 -3.80
C PHE A 5 4.48 8.43 -4.69
N GLU A 6 4.78 8.07 -5.94
CA GLU A 6 5.51 8.93 -6.88
C GLU A 6 4.78 10.24 -7.17
N VAL A 7 3.45 10.17 -7.38
CA VAL A 7 2.61 11.38 -7.57
C VAL A 7 2.64 12.25 -6.32
N ALA A 8 2.49 11.65 -5.13
CA ALA A 8 2.50 12.38 -3.87
C ALA A 8 3.87 13.02 -3.57
N SER A 9 4.97 12.29 -3.75
CA SER A 9 6.32 12.81 -3.50
C SER A 9 6.66 13.95 -4.46
N LYS A 10 6.32 13.80 -5.75
CA LYS A 10 6.53 14.85 -6.74
C LYS A 10 5.73 16.11 -6.40
N TYR A 11 4.44 15.95 -6.13
CA TYR A 11 3.59 17.09 -5.74
C TYR A 11 4.10 17.77 -4.48
N ALA A 12 4.57 17.00 -3.49
CA ALA A 12 5.11 17.55 -2.25
C ALA A 12 6.36 18.42 -2.47
N THR A 13 7.21 18.06 -3.44
CA THR A 13 8.38 18.84 -3.82
C THR A 13 8.01 20.13 -4.55
N GLU A 14 6.97 20.11 -5.39
CA GLU A 14 6.59 21.25 -6.23
C GLU A 14 5.66 22.24 -5.52
N ARG A 15 4.79 21.76 -4.63
CA ARG A 15 3.78 22.58 -3.97
C ARG A 15 4.39 23.40 -2.84
N VAL A 16 4.21 24.72 -2.88
CA VAL A 16 4.67 25.67 -1.85
C VAL A 16 3.51 26.11 -0.94
N GLN A 17 3.70 26.03 0.37
CA GLN A 17 2.85 26.64 1.40
C GLN A 17 3.69 27.17 2.56
N PHE A 18 3.22 28.24 3.19
CA PHE A 18 3.94 28.92 4.27
C PHE A 18 5.40 29.25 3.91
N GLY A 19 5.63 29.66 2.66
CA GLY A 19 6.94 30.09 2.17
C GLY A 19 7.94 28.99 1.79
N GLN A 20 7.55 27.71 1.82
CA GLN A 20 8.45 26.61 1.43
C GLN A 20 7.71 25.44 0.75
N PRO A 21 8.42 24.58 -0.01
CA PRO A 21 7.87 23.31 -0.47
C PRO A 21 7.28 22.48 0.68
N ILE A 22 6.12 21.87 0.47
CA ILE A 22 5.44 21.13 1.55
C ILE A 22 6.22 19.88 1.97
N ILE A 23 7.10 19.34 1.13
CA ILE A 23 8.02 18.24 1.47
C ILE A 23 8.97 18.60 2.62
N ASN A 24 9.15 19.88 2.96
CA ASN A 24 9.99 20.31 4.08
C ASN A 24 9.28 20.20 5.44
N PHE A 25 7.96 20.00 5.46
CA PHE A 25 7.24 19.76 6.71
C PHE A 25 7.41 18.30 7.15
N GLN A 26 7.88 18.10 8.39
CA GLN A 26 8.12 16.77 8.95
C GLN A 26 6.91 15.83 8.84
N ALA A 27 5.69 16.36 9.02
CA ALA A 27 4.47 15.56 8.87
C ALA A 27 4.32 14.94 7.46
N ILE A 28 4.69 15.68 6.41
CA ILE A 28 4.68 15.18 5.02
C ILE A 28 5.80 14.17 4.82
N GLN A 29 6.99 14.44 5.37
CA GLN A 29 8.14 13.52 5.30
C GLN A 29 7.82 12.17 5.96
N PHE A 30 7.16 12.19 7.12
CA PHE A 30 6.76 10.97 7.82
C PHE A 30 5.75 10.16 7.02
N MET A 31 4.72 10.81 6.45
CA MET A 31 3.77 10.11 5.57
C MET A 31 4.47 9.46 4.37
N LEU A 32 5.38 10.17 3.71
CA LEU A 32 6.14 9.62 2.58
C LEU A 32 7.08 8.48 3.02
N ALA A 33 7.73 8.61 4.16
CA ALA A 33 8.60 7.56 4.71
C ALA A 33 7.79 6.28 5.02
N ASP A 34 6.64 6.41 5.70
CA ASP A 34 5.76 5.29 6.02
C ASP A 34 5.21 4.61 4.75
N MET A 35 4.82 5.40 3.75
CA MET A 35 4.43 4.88 2.44
C MET A 35 5.55 4.06 1.81
N TYR A 36 6.79 4.55 1.84
CA TYR A 36 7.94 3.86 1.28
C TYR A 36 8.24 2.54 2.01
N VAL A 37 8.21 2.54 3.34
CA VAL A 37 8.38 1.32 4.16
C VAL A 37 7.33 0.27 3.79
N LYS A 38 6.06 0.66 3.68
CA LYS A 38 4.96 -0.24 3.29
C LYS A 38 5.14 -0.81 1.88
N ILE A 39 5.65 -0.02 0.94
CA ILE A 39 6.00 -0.50 -0.41
C ILE A 39 7.07 -1.60 -0.29
N LYS A 40 8.16 -1.34 0.44
CA LYS A 40 9.27 -2.31 0.56
C LYS A 40 8.86 -3.59 1.30
N ALA A 41 8.04 -3.47 2.34
CA ALA A 41 7.47 -4.62 3.01
C ALA A 41 6.57 -5.45 2.06
N SER A 42 5.72 -4.78 1.27
CA SER A 42 4.86 -5.46 0.29
C SER A 42 5.66 -6.19 -0.79
N GLU A 43 6.71 -5.57 -1.33
CA GLU A 43 7.61 -6.20 -2.30
C GLU A 43 8.31 -7.42 -1.71
N GLY A 44 8.88 -7.28 -0.51
CA GLY A 44 9.60 -8.35 0.17
C GLY A 44 8.70 -9.56 0.45
N LEU A 45 7.48 -9.33 0.98
CA LEU A 45 6.51 -10.40 1.24
C LEU A 45 6.06 -11.09 -0.06
N THR A 46 5.83 -10.32 -1.11
CA THR A 46 5.41 -10.87 -2.41
C THR A 46 6.51 -11.73 -3.03
N TYR A 47 7.75 -11.24 -3.05
CA TYR A 47 8.88 -12.00 -3.59
C TYR A 47 9.22 -13.21 -2.74
N TYR A 48 9.06 -13.13 -1.42
CA TYR A 48 9.20 -14.30 -0.56
C TYR A 48 8.17 -15.38 -0.90
N ALA A 49 6.90 -15.01 -1.07
CA ALA A 49 5.85 -15.96 -1.47
C ALA A 49 6.14 -16.60 -2.83
N ALA A 50 6.60 -15.80 -3.81
CA ALA A 50 7.00 -16.31 -5.12
C ALA A 50 8.21 -17.27 -5.02
N TRP A 51 9.22 -16.92 -4.23
CA TRP A 51 10.41 -17.76 -4.03
C TRP A 51 10.08 -19.12 -3.39
N ILE A 52 9.15 -19.16 -2.42
CA ILE A 52 8.67 -20.42 -1.85
C ILE A 52 7.94 -21.25 -2.92
N ALA A 53 7.11 -20.62 -3.75
CA ALA A 53 6.42 -21.31 -4.84
C ALA A 53 7.39 -21.86 -5.90
N ASP A 54 8.42 -21.10 -6.30
CA ASP A 54 9.42 -21.51 -7.28
C ASP A 54 10.26 -22.71 -6.81
N LYS A 55 10.40 -22.90 -5.50
CA LYS A 55 11.01 -24.08 -4.90
C LYS A 55 10.12 -25.33 -4.89
N GLY A 56 8.87 -25.21 -5.33
CA GLY A 56 7.87 -26.28 -5.24
C GLY A 56 7.33 -26.50 -3.81
N GLU A 57 7.63 -25.58 -2.88
CA GLU A 57 7.11 -25.63 -1.52
C GLU A 57 5.69 -25.06 -1.45
N ARG A 58 4.93 -25.42 -0.40
CA ARG A 58 3.55 -24.95 -0.23
C ARG A 58 3.52 -23.46 0.14
N ALA A 59 3.21 -22.61 -0.84
CA ALA A 59 3.17 -21.16 -0.67
C ALA A 59 1.85 -20.59 -0.12
N THR A 60 0.89 -21.41 0.35
CA THR A 60 -0.43 -20.93 0.81
C THR A 60 -0.31 -19.85 1.90
N LEU A 61 0.44 -20.12 2.96
CA LEU A 61 0.64 -19.17 4.05
C LEU A 61 1.36 -17.88 3.60
N PRO A 62 2.55 -17.93 2.97
CA PRO A 62 3.24 -16.71 2.57
C PRO A 62 2.45 -15.90 1.50
N ALA A 63 1.72 -16.56 0.60
CA ALA A 63 0.86 -15.88 -0.36
C ALA A 63 -0.28 -15.12 0.33
N SER A 64 -0.96 -15.74 1.31
CA SER A 64 -2.01 -15.06 2.09
C SER A 64 -1.48 -13.89 2.91
N VAL A 65 -0.29 -14.03 3.52
CA VAL A 65 0.37 -12.93 4.24
C VAL A 65 0.70 -11.78 3.28
N ALA A 66 1.28 -12.08 2.12
CA ALA A 66 1.63 -11.07 1.12
C ALA A 66 0.39 -10.35 0.59
N LYS A 67 -0.67 -11.09 0.22
CA LYS A 67 -1.91 -10.51 -0.30
C LYS A 67 -2.59 -9.62 0.72
N LEU A 68 -2.72 -10.08 1.96
CA LEU A 68 -3.31 -9.28 3.05
C LEU A 68 -2.53 -7.97 3.24
N TYR A 69 -1.22 -8.07 3.47
CA TYR A 69 -0.41 -6.89 3.76
C TYR A 69 -0.38 -5.91 2.58
N ALA A 70 -0.10 -6.41 1.37
CA ALA A 70 0.06 -5.56 0.20
C ALA A 70 -1.24 -4.84 -0.19
N SER A 71 -2.40 -5.50 -0.06
CA SER A 71 -3.68 -4.87 -0.37
C SER A 71 -4.07 -3.78 0.64
N GLU A 72 -3.89 -4.02 1.94
CA GLU A 72 -4.17 -3.01 2.97
C GLU A 72 -3.17 -1.85 2.92
N ALA A 73 -1.88 -2.16 2.70
CA ALA A 73 -0.86 -1.15 2.46
C ALA A 73 -1.17 -0.29 1.24
N ALA A 74 -1.65 -0.88 0.13
CA ALA A 74 -2.02 -0.12 -1.05
C ALA A 74 -3.18 0.85 -0.80
N LEU A 75 -4.17 0.44 0.00
CA LEU A 75 -5.28 1.30 0.39
C LEU A 75 -4.80 2.48 1.24
N GLU A 76 -3.94 2.24 2.21
CA GLU A 76 -3.39 3.29 3.08
C GLU A 76 -2.45 4.24 2.32
N ILE A 77 -1.58 3.72 1.45
CA ILE A 77 -0.67 4.54 0.63
C ILE A 77 -1.48 5.48 -0.27
N THR A 78 -2.55 4.99 -0.89
CA THR A 78 -3.38 5.81 -1.76
C THR A 78 -4.20 6.85 -1.00
N ASP A 79 -4.67 6.51 0.21
CA ASP A 79 -5.29 7.47 1.14
C ASP A 79 -4.32 8.61 1.52
N LYS A 80 -3.08 8.27 1.91
CA LYS A 80 -2.06 9.29 2.24
C LYS A 80 -1.64 10.12 1.04
N ALA A 81 -1.62 9.54 -0.16
CA ALA A 81 -1.38 10.31 -1.37
C ALA A 81 -2.45 11.40 -1.57
N ILE A 82 -3.74 11.07 -1.41
CA ILE A 82 -4.84 12.06 -1.45
C ILE A 82 -4.63 13.13 -0.38
N GLN A 83 -4.28 12.74 0.85
CA GLN A 83 -4.04 13.66 1.96
C GLN A 83 -2.89 14.65 1.70
N ILE A 84 -1.77 14.18 1.12
CA ILE A 84 -0.61 15.02 0.77
C ILE A 84 -0.97 16.01 -0.34
N LEU A 85 -1.77 15.58 -1.33
CA LEU A 85 -2.25 16.46 -2.39
C LEU A 85 -3.30 17.47 -1.88
N GLY A 86 -3.99 17.17 -0.78
CA GLY A 86 -5.05 17.99 -0.23
C GLY A 86 -6.28 17.98 -1.15
N GLY A 87 -6.97 19.12 -1.27
CA GLY A 87 -8.22 19.21 -2.05
C GLY A 87 -8.09 18.73 -3.50
N VAL A 88 -6.97 19.00 -4.17
CA VAL A 88 -6.73 18.54 -5.55
C VAL A 88 -6.51 17.04 -5.67
N GLY A 89 -6.14 16.37 -4.57
CA GLY A 89 -6.08 14.91 -4.51
C GLY A 89 -7.45 14.25 -4.57
N TYR A 90 -8.53 15.01 -4.32
CA TYR A 90 -9.92 14.54 -4.39
C TYR A 90 -10.58 14.86 -5.73
N THR A 91 -9.91 15.59 -6.62
CA THR A 91 -10.41 15.89 -7.97
C THR A 91 -9.87 14.88 -8.97
N ARG A 92 -10.46 14.87 -10.18
CA ARG A 92 -10.01 14.00 -11.29
C ARG A 92 -8.78 14.55 -12.03
N ASP A 93 -8.26 15.71 -11.63
CA ASP A 93 -7.07 16.32 -12.22
C ASP A 93 -5.80 15.53 -11.86
N TYR A 94 -5.84 14.81 -10.72
CA TYR A 94 -4.79 13.92 -10.28
C TYR A 94 -5.29 12.48 -10.21
N PRO A 95 -4.45 11.49 -10.55
CA PRO A 95 -4.90 10.10 -10.65
C PRO A 95 -5.09 9.41 -9.29
N VAL A 96 -4.73 10.05 -8.18
CA VAL A 96 -4.69 9.41 -6.84
C VAL A 96 -6.06 9.02 -6.32
N GLU A 97 -7.13 9.76 -6.66
CA GLU A 97 -8.51 9.38 -6.31
C GLU A 97 -8.91 8.04 -6.96
N ARG A 98 -8.57 7.88 -8.25
CA ARG A 98 -8.84 6.66 -9.00
C ARG A 98 -8.02 5.51 -8.43
N MET A 99 -6.73 5.76 -8.18
CA MET A 99 -5.85 4.76 -7.58
C MET A 99 -6.36 4.29 -6.21
N HIS A 100 -6.97 5.16 -5.40
CA HIS A 100 -7.57 4.78 -4.12
C HIS A 100 -8.81 3.89 -4.30
N ARG A 101 -9.70 4.25 -5.23
CA ARG A 101 -10.87 3.42 -5.58
C ARG A 101 -10.43 2.03 -6.08
N ASP A 102 -9.41 1.99 -6.94
CA ASP A 102 -8.85 0.75 -7.47
C ASP A 102 -8.16 -0.07 -6.36
N ALA A 103 -7.46 0.58 -5.42
CA ALA A 103 -6.85 -0.11 -4.29
C ALA A 103 -7.89 -0.76 -3.37
N LYS A 104 -9.09 -0.17 -3.24
CA LYS A 104 -10.12 -0.69 -2.35
C LYS A 104 -10.63 -2.07 -2.75
N VAL A 105 -10.75 -2.37 -4.05
CA VAL A 105 -11.20 -3.70 -4.49
C VAL A 105 -10.20 -4.79 -4.11
N MET A 106 -8.91 -4.47 -3.96
CA MET A 106 -7.87 -5.43 -3.58
C MET A 106 -8.05 -5.99 -2.16
N THR A 107 -8.76 -5.29 -1.27
CA THR A 107 -9.08 -5.80 0.08
C THR A 107 -10.30 -6.73 0.08
N ILE A 108 -10.96 -6.93 -1.08
CA ILE A 108 -12.21 -7.67 -1.24
C ILE A 108 -12.03 -8.85 -2.20
N GLY A 109 -11.52 -8.57 -3.40
CA GLY A 109 -11.28 -9.57 -4.44
C GLY A 109 -10.25 -10.61 -4.03
N GLU A 110 -10.32 -11.80 -4.64
CA GLU A 110 -9.40 -12.93 -4.40
C GLU A 110 -9.30 -13.33 -2.92
N GLY A 111 -10.43 -13.23 -2.22
CA GLY A 111 -10.55 -13.45 -0.77
C GLY A 111 -10.33 -12.16 0.00
N SER A 112 -11.35 -11.72 0.74
CA SER A 112 -11.29 -10.49 1.54
C SER A 112 -10.17 -10.52 2.57
N SER A 113 -9.82 -9.36 3.14
CA SER A 113 -8.83 -9.29 4.22
C SER A 113 -9.15 -10.25 5.38
N GLU A 114 -10.43 -10.42 5.73
CA GLU A 114 -10.88 -11.33 6.79
C GLU A 114 -10.65 -12.80 6.41
N ILE A 115 -10.91 -13.16 5.14
CA ILE A 115 -10.63 -14.50 4.64
C ILE A 115 -9.13 -14.78 4.66
N GLN A 116 -8.30 -13.81 4.26
CA GLN A 116 -6.84 -13.97 4.33
C GLN A 116 -6.37 -14.16 5.78
N ARG A 117 -6.90 -13.38 6.74
CA ARG A 117 -6.61 -13.56 8.17
C ARG A 117 -7.01 -14.95 8.65
N LEU A 118 -8.15 -15.47 8.22
CA LEU A 118 -8.61 -16.82 8.57
C LEU A 118 -7.69 -17.90 7.97
N VAL A 119 -7.23 -17.76 6.73
CA VAL A 119 -6.25 -18.67 6.12
C VAL A 119 -4.92 -18.61 6.88
N ILE A 120 -4.44 -17.40 7.22
CA ILE A 120 -3.22 -17.21 8.00
C ILE A 120 -3.36 -17.87 9.37
N ALA A 121 -4.44 -17.61 10.10
CA ALA A 121 -4.67 -18.19 11.42
C ALA A 121 -4.66 -19.73 11.37
N ARG A 122 -5.36 -20.33 10.41
CA ARG A 122 -5.38 -21.80 10.24
C ARG A 122 -3.99 -22.38 9.97
N ASN A 123 -3.23 -21.78 9.05
CA ASN A 123 -1.93 -22.31 8.66
C ASN A 123 -0.82 -22.00 9.67
N ALA A 124 -0.79 -20.80 10.24
CA ALA A 124 0.23 -20.38 11.19
C ALA A 124 0.05 -21.01 12.58
N LEU A 125 -1.20 -21.27 13.00
CA LEU A 125 -1.52 -21.82 14.32
C LEU A 125 -1.93 -23.30 14.26
N SER A 126 -1.88 -23.93 13.09
CA SER A 126 -2.27 -25.34 12.87
C SER A 126 -3.70 -25.66 13.36
N LEU A 127 -4.62 -24.70 13.23
CA LEU A 127 -6.03 -24.91 13.59
C LEU A 127 -6.71 -25.76 12.52
N LYS A 128 -7.53 -26.72 12.96
CA LYS A 128 -8.35 -27.57 12.08
C LYS A 128 -9.50 -26.79 11.45
#